data_AF-A0A6C2UUB9-F1
#
_entry.id   AF-A0A6C2UUB9-F1
#
_cell.length_a   1.000
_cell.length_b   1.000
_cell.length_c   1.000
_cell.angle_alpha   90.00
_cell.angle_beta   90.00
_cell.angle_gamma   90.00
#
_symmetry.space_group_name_H-M   'P 1'
#
loop_
_entity.id
_entity.type
_entity.pdbx_description
1 polymer ?
#
loop_
_entity_poly.entity_id
_entity_poly.type
_entity_poly.pdbx_seq_one_letter_code
_entity_poly.pdbx_strand_id
1 'polypeptide(L)'
;MSVNQAVIFTKPVHHLGIDLTACQLDELARSFFEAKGFSFVLSQKVTGPELATREVIKKHYLMYSKAACAATPADLGVSDEGKAKFEAAFGKSWDDEVAAKRIMGTAELLANNGLDVHELFDLWNGLFVHGKTAKIQDGLIMAYIEKLDAYCINAFYPSMEANLYDEATEIDYYVVEFDPGQVSWADFRKKILGATNASNAVPESLRGQLYSEYPVEFPGRDNFVHGSAGPFEGFVERAIHEPDFDMASNPVGQYLIGRGATLESFNRWKATQSVSELGGLFDATEEKNTADIVPILDGVDFA
;
A
#
# COMPACT_ATOMS: atom_id res chain seq x y z
N MET A 1 -18.71 16.27 10.36
CA MET A 1 -17.73 15.16 10.34
C MET A 1 -18.35 13.91 10.95
N SER A 2 -19.35 13.32 10.29
CA SER A 2 -20.00 12.10 10.78
C SER A 2 -20.02 10.98 9.75
N VAL A 3 -19.29 11.12 8.65
CA VAL A 3 -19.22 10.09 7.60
C VAL A 3 -17.79 9.60 7.47
N ASN A 4 -17.65 8.30 7.25
CA ASN A 4 -16.39 7.70 6.85
C ASN A 4 -16.32 7.66 5.32
N GLN A 5 -15.13 7.90 4.77
CA GLN A 5 -14.92 7.89 3.33
C GLN A 5 -13.65 7.08 3.00
N ALA A 6 -13.80 5.99 2.26
CA ALA A 6 -12.71 5.10 1.90
C ALA A 6 -12.34 5.21 0.42
N VAL A 7 -11.04 5.16 0.16
CA VAL A 7 -10.50 4.97 -1.18
C VAL A 7 -10.36 3.47 -1.43
N ILE A 8 -10.85 3.03 -2.57
CA ILE A 8 -10.80 1.64 -3.01
C ILE A 8 -10.33 1.65 -4.46
N PHE A 9 -9.48 0.71 -4.85
CA PHE A 9 -9.27 0.44 -6.28
C PHE A 9 -9.13 -1.05 -6.55
N THR A 10 -9.61 -1.50 -7.72
CA THR A 10 -9.37 -2.87 -8.20
C THR A 10 -7.90 -3.04 -8.58
N LYS A 11 -7.32 -4.19 -8.23
CA LYS A 11 -5.98 -4.56 -8.64
C LYS A 11 -6.01 -5.23 -10.01
N PRO A 12 -4.96 -5.10 -10.82
CA PRO A 12 -4.88 -5.77 -12.11
C PRO A 12 -4.99 -7.28 -11.95
N VAL A 13 -5.66 -7.91 -12.90
CA VAL A 13 -5.90 -9.37 -12.94
C VAL A 13 -5.31 -10.05 -14.17
N HIS A 14 -4.76 -9.27 -15.13
CA HIS A 14 -4.24 -9.79 -16.40
C HIS A 14 -3.06 -10.76 -16.21
N HIS A 15 -2.28 -10.61 -15.14
CA HIS A 15 -1.12 -11.47 -14.84
C HIS A 15 -1.47 -12.73 -14.06
N LEU A 16 -2.72 -12.90 -13.63
CA LEU A 16 -3.11 -13.95 -12.66
C LEU A 16 -3.42 -15.31 -13.31
N GLY A 17 -3.65 -15.37 -14.62
CA GLY A 17 -4.00 -16.63 -15.31
C GLY A 17 -5.33 -17.25 -14.87
N ILE A 18 -6.24 -16.44 -14.31
CA ILE A 18 -7.59 -16.83 -13.86
C ILE A 18 -8.66 -16.31 -14.82
N ASP A 19 -9.84 -16.92 -14.81
CA ASP A 19 -11.00 -16.50 -15.61
C ASP A 19 -11.78 -15.34 -14.94
N LEU A 20 -11.07 -14.23 -14.69
CA LEU A 20 -11.62 -12.99 -14.13
C LEU A 20 -11.07 -11.79 -14.90
N THR A 21 -11.95 -11.01 -15.52
CA THR A 21 -11.58 -9.76 -16.21
C THR A 21 -11.67 -8.55 -15.28
N ALA A 22 -11.00 -7.46 -15.63
CA ALA A 22 -11.09 -6.20 -14.87
C ALA A 22 -12.53 -5.68 -14.76
N CYS A 23 -13.31 -5.75 -15.85
CA CYS A 23 -14.72 -5.35 -15.86
C CYS A 23 -15.57 -6.21 -14.90
N GLN A 24 -15.39 -7.53 -14.90
CA GLN A 24 -16.11 -8.39 -13.95
C GLN A 24 -15.72 -8.09 -12.50
N LEU A 25 -14.44 -7.81 -12.23
CA LEU A 25 -13.98 -7.45 -10.90
C LEU A 25 -14.60 -6.12 -10.41
N ASP A 26 -14.72 -5.12 -11.29
CA ASP A 26 -15.47 -3.88 -11.01
C ASP A 26 -16.93 -4.16 -10.66
N GLU A 27 -17.64 -4.87 -11.55
CA GLU A 27 -19.05 -5.21 -11.35
C GLU A 27 -19.30 -5.94 -10.03
N LEU A 28 -18.45 -6.91 -9.69
CA LEU A 28 -18.51 -7.66 -8.43
C LEU A 28 -18.25 -6.75 -7.22
N ALA A 29 -17.22 -5.91 -7.27
CA ALA A 29 -16.90 -4.99 -6.19
C ALA A 29 -18.03 -3.98 -5.95
N ARG A 30 -18.54 -3.35 -7.01
CA ARG A 30 -19.64 -2.38 -6.93
C ARG A 30 -20.91 -3.01 -6.40
N SER A 31 -21.32 -4.16 -6.95
CA SER A 31 -22.50 -4.90 -6.49
C SER A 31 -22.39 -5.26 -5.01
N PHE A 32 -21.21 -5.69 -4.56
CA PHE A 32 -20.96 -6.03 -3.16
C PHE A 32 -21.13 -4.82 -2.22
N PHE A 33 -20.54 -3.68 -2.57
CA PHE A 33 -20.63 -2.46 -1.74
C PHE A 33 -22.04 -1.86 -1.76
N GLU A 34 -22.69 -1.78 -2.93
CA GLU A 34 -24.07 -1.29 -3.06
C GLU A 34 -25.05 -2.16 -2.26
N ALA A 35 -24.93 -3.50 -2.34
CA ALA A 35 -25.75 -4.43 -1.56
C ALA A 35 -25.57 -4.30 -0.05
N LYS A 36 -24.45 -3.72 0.41
CA LYS A 36 -24.17 -3.45 1.83
C LYS A 36 -24.44 -1.99 2.23
N GLY A 37 -25.02 -1.18 1.33
CA GLY A 37 -25.46 0.19 1.63
C GLY A 37 -24.36 1.25 1.56
N PHE A 38 -23.21 0.95 0.95
CA PHE A 38 -22.16 1.94 0.72
C PHE A 38 -22.55 2.87 -0.45
N SER A 39 -22.28 4.16 -0.31
CA SER A 39 -22.55 5.15 -1.36
C SER A 39 -21.28 5.47 -2.14
N PHE A 40 -21.31 5.35 -3.47
CA PHE A 40 -20.19 5.78 -4.31
C PHE A 40 -20.28 7.29 -4.57
N VAL A 41 -19.28 8.05 -4.14
CA VAL A 41 -19.19 9.50 -4.38
C VAL A 41 -18.22 9.85 -5.51
N LEU A 42 -17.34 8.92 -5.87
CA LEU A 42 -16.50 8.98 -7.06
C LEU A 42 -16.30 7.57 -7.61
N SER A 43 -16.31 7.45 -8.94
CA SER A 43 -15.98 6.23 -9.68
C SER A 43 -15.29 6.65 -10.97
N GLN A 44 -14.10 6.11 -11.24
CA GLN A 44 -13.35 6.39 -12.45
C GLN A 44 -12.47 5.21 -12.84
N LYS A 45 -12.29 5.01 -14.14
CA LYS A 45 -11.29 4.09 -14.68
C LYS A 45 -9.96 4.81 -14.82
N VAL A 46 -8.89 4.13 -14.45
CA VAL A 46 -7.51 4.64 -14.56
C VAL A 46 -6.64 3.54 -15.16
N THR A 47 -5.84 3.89 -16.15
CA THR A 47 -4.95 2.94 -16.84
C THR A 47 -3.56 2.89 -16.21
N GLY A 48 -2.84 1.78 -16.40
CA GLY A 48 -1.46 1.64 -15.97
C GLY A 48 -0.54 2.78 -16.46
N PRO A 49 -0.58 3.18 -17.74
CA PRO A 49 0.17 4.31 -18.25
C PRO A 49 -0.14 5.65 -17.55
N GLU A 50 -1.40 5.91 -17.17
CA GLU A 50 -1.77 7.12 -16.41
C GLU A 50 -1.19 7.09 -14.99
N LEU A 51 -1.24 5.93 -14.32
CA LEU A 51 -0.62 5.72 -13.02
C LEU A 51 0.90 5.92 -13.07
N ALA A 52 1.55 5.39 -14.13
CA ALA A 52 2.99 5.47 -14.33
C ALA A 52 3.45 6.91 -14.59
N THR A 53 2.76 7.64 -15.48
CA THR A 53 3.09 9.03 -15.84
C THR A 53 3.14 9.95 -14.62
N ARG A 54 2.29 9.69 -13.62
CA ARG A 54 2.18 10.50 -12.39
C ARG A 54 2.90 9.87 -11.19
N GLU A 55 3.57 8.74 -11.36
CA GLU A 55 4.19 7.96 -10.29
C GLU A 55 3.22 7.65 -9.12
N VAL A 56 1.94 7.36 -9.43
CA VAL A 56 0.86 7.24 -8.43
C VAL A 56 1.17 6.14 -7.41
N ILE A 57 1.47 4.93 -7.88
CA ILE A 57 1.75 3.76 -7.02
C ILE A 57 2.98 3.97 -6.16
N LYS A 58 4.04 4.60 -6.69
CA LYS A 58 5.23 4.97 -5.93
C LYS A 58 4.96 5.96 -4.82
N LYS A 59 4.10 6.96 -5.06
CA LYS A 59 3.67 7.95 -4.07
C LYS A 59 2.72 7.35 -3.04
N HIS A 60 1.81 6.47 -3.48
CA HIS A 60 0.84 5.78 -2.64
C HIS A 60 1.52 4.84 -1.65
N TYR A 61 2.45 3.99 -2.13
CA TYR A 61 3.24 3.09 -1.29
C TYR A 61 4.58 3.69 -0.87
N LEU A 62 4.64 5.00 -0.58
CA LEU A 62 5.87 5.73 -0.26
C LEU A 62 6.72 5.05 0.83
N MET A 63 6.04 4.47 1.82
CA MET A 63 6.69 3.73 2.92
C MET A 63 7.61 2.62 2.40
N TYR A 64 7.22 1.90 1.35
CA TYR A 64 7.97 0.77 0.81
C TYR A 64 8.79 1.14 -0.44
N SER A 65 8.27 2.05 -1.26
CA SER A 65 8.92 2.46 -2.52
C SER A 65 10.27 3.13 -2.28
N LYS A 66 10.40 3.94 -1.23
CA LYS A 66 11.66 4.62 -0.89
C LYS A 66 12.82 3.64 -0.72
N ALA A 67 12.59 2.53 -0.02
CA ALA A 67 13.60 1.51 0.20
C ALA A 67 13.81 0.64 -1.05
N ALA A 68 12.73 0.23 -1.72
CA ALA A 68 12.81 -0.62 -2.90
C ALA A 68 13.53 0.06 -4.09
N CYS A 69 13.38 1.38 -4.21
CA CYS A 69 13.98 2.21 -5.25
C CYS A 69 15.31 2.85 -4.83
N ALA A 70 15.87 2.49 -3.68
CA ALA A 70 17.18 2.99 -3.25
C ALA A 70 18.27 2.56 -4.25
N ALA A 71 19.09 3.52 -4.69
CA ALA A 71 20.16 3.24 -5.64
C ALA A 71 21.34 2.53 -4.96
N THR A 72 21.64 2.92 -3.72
CA THR A 72 22.74 2.37 -2.93
C THR A 72 22.28 1.98 -1.53
N PRO A 73 23.02 1.11 -0.81
CA PRO A 73 22.71 0.79 0.59
C PRO A 73 22.74 2.01 1.52
N ALA A 74 23.49 3.06 1.18
CA ALA A 74 23.52 4.30 1.96
C ALA A 74 22.20 5.06 1.87
N ASP A 75 21.51 5.02 0.72
CA ASP A 75 20.23 5.71 0.50
C ASP A 75 19.07 5.10 1.32
N LEU A 76 19.26 3.87 1.83
CA LEU A 76 18.31 3.22 2.74
C LEU A 76 18.22 3.93 4.10
N GLY A 77 19.24 4.71 4.48
CA GLY A 77 19.26 5.48 5.72
C GLY A 77 19.05 4.61 6.96
N VAL A 78 19.71 3.45 7.03
CA VAL A 78 19.50 2.49 8.11
C VAL A 78 20.08 3.00 9.42
N SER A 79 19.24 3.11 10.45
CA SER A 79 19.64 3.55 11.79
C SER A 79 20.45 2.48 12.54
N ASP A 80 21.13 2.86 13.62
CA ASP A 80 21.86 1.89 14.45
C ASP A 80 20.93 0.81 15.03
N GLU A 81 19.70 1.18 15.40
CA GLU A 81 18.68 0.22 15.81
C GLU A 81 18.29 -0.72 14.66
N GLY A 82 18.18 -0.20 13.44
CA GLY A 82 17.90 -0.99 12.25
C GLY A 82 19.03 -1.98 11.94
N LYS A 83 20.30 -1.55 12.08
CA LYS A 83 21.47 -2.43 11.96
C LYS A 83 21.46 -3.53 13.02
N ALA A 84 21.12 -3.21 14.26
CA ALA A 84 20.99 -4.20 15.34
C ALA A 84 19.85 -5.20 15.06
N LYS A 85 18.71 -4.75 14.53
CA LYS A 85 17.60 -5.62 14.10
C LYS A 85 18.02 -6.54 12.95
N PHE A 86 18.79 -6.03 12.00
CA PHE A 86 19.37 -6.83 10.92
C PHE A 86 20.29 -7.92 11.47
N GLU A 87 21.21 -7.58 12.37
CA GLU A 87 22.11 -8.55 12.98
C GLU A 87 21.36 -9.61 13.79
N ALA A 88 20.34 -9.22 14.55
CA ALA A 88 19.49 -10.16 15.28
C ALA A 88 18.73 -11.12 14.34
N ALA A 89 18.28 -10.63 13.18
CA ALA A 89 17.52 -11.43 12.22
C ALA A 89 18.39 -12.40 11.40
N PHE A 90 19.59 -11.97 11.02
CA PHE A 90 20.42 -12.71 10.05
C PHE A 90 21.75 -13.23 10.62
N GLY A 91 22.12 -12.84 11.84
CA GLY A 91 23.38 -13.20 12.47
C GLY A 91 24.61 -12.62 11.76
N LYS A 92 24.43 -11.50 11.04
CA LYS A 92 25.46 -10.83 10.23
C LYS A 92 25.47 -9.33 10.51
N SER A 93 26.65 -8.73 10.51
CA SER A 93 26.80 -7.28 10.59
C SER A 93 26.32 -6.62 9.30
N TRP A 94 25.50 -5.58 9.40
CA TRP A 94 25.05 -4.79 8.25
C TRP A 94 26.23 -4.28 7.42
N ASP A 95 27.23 -3.69 8.07
CA ASP A 95 28.34 -3.03 7.38
C ASP A 95 29.24 -4.06 6.66
N ASP A 96 29.39 -5.27 7.22
CA ASP A 96 30.14 -6.35 6.58
C ASP A 96 29.42 -6.89 5.33
N GLU A 97 28.09 -6.98 5.38
CA GLU A 97 27.26 -7.44 4.25
C GLU A 97 27.20 -6.41 3.12
N VAL A 98 27.21 -5.11 3.46
CA VAL A 98 27.41 -4.02 2.47
C VAL A 98 28.81 -4.09 1.86
N ALA A 99 29.85 -4.23 2.67
CA ALA A 99 31.24 -4.33 2.18
C ALA A 99 31.47 -5.55 1.29
N ALA A 100 30.79 -6.67 1.59
CA ALA A 100 30.78 -7.88 0.80
C ALA A 100 29.91 -7.79 -0.47
N LYS A 101 29.25 -6.64 -0.72
CA LYS A 101 28.32 -6.41 -1.84
C LYS A 101 27.16 -7.40 -1.86
N ARG A 102 26.72 -7.90 -0.70
CA ARG A 102 25.52 -8.73 -0.59
C ARG A 102 24.26 -7.90 -0.34
N ILE A 103 24.42 -6.65 0.10
CA ILE A 103 23.34 -5.65 0.15
C ILE A 103 23.61 -4.63 -0.96
N MET A 104 22.66 -4.51 -1.90
CA MET A 104 22.72 -3.59 -3.04
C MET A 104 21.32 -3.08 -3.38
N GLY A 105 21.24 -2.09 -4.27
CA GLY A 105 19.94 -1.61 -4.77
C GLY A 105 19.21 -2.68 -5.58
N THR A 106 17.88 -2.68 -5.53
CA THR A 106 17.06 -3.71 -6.22
C THR A 106 17.35 -3.77 -7.72
N ALA A 107 17.52 -2.62 -8.37
CA ALA A 107 17.84 -2.55 -9.80
C ALA A 107 19.20 -3.20 -10.13
N GLU A 108 20.20 -3.01 -9.26
CA GLU A 108 21.52 -3.64 -9.41
C GLU A 108 21.41 -5.15 -9.21
N LEU A 109 20.66 -5.60 -8.20
CA LEU A 109 20.44 -7.03 -7.92
C LEU A 109 19.81 -7.75 -9.11
N LEU A 110 18.78 -7.15 -9.72
CA LEU A 110 18.12 -7.68 -10.92
C LEU A 110 19.09 -7.77 -12.10
N ALA A 111 19.81 -6.69 -12.39
CA ALA A 111 20.76 -6.63 -13.50
C ALA A 111 21.92 -7.64 -13.35
N ASN A 112 22.48 -7.79 -12.15
CA ASN A 112 23.60 -8.71 -11.87
C ASN A 112 23.21 -10.18 -12.05
N ASN A 113 21.94 -10.52 -11.87
CA ASN A 113 21.45 -11.90 -11.90
C ASN A 113 20.60 -12.20 -13.14
N GLY A 114 20.36 -11.21 -14.01
CA GLY A 114 19.50 -11.36 -15.19
C GLY A 114 18.07 -11.75 -14.84
N LEU A 115 17.55 -11.24 -13.71
CA LEU A 115 16.20 -11.50 -13.23
C LEU A 115 15.26 -10.34 -13.56
N ASP A 116 13.97 -10.65 -13.74
CA ASP A 116 12.91 -9.66 -13.65
C ASP A 116 12.35 -9.51 -12.20
N VAL A 117 11.47 -8.52 -12.03
CA VAL A 117 10.88 -8.20 -10.71
C VAL A 117 9.96 -9.29 -10.18
N HIS A 118 9.33 -10.10 -11.05
CA HIS A 118 8.44 -11.19 -10.68
C HIS A 118 9.27 -12.40 -10.22
N GLU A 119 10.33 -12.74 -10.95
CA GLU A 119 11.26 -13.81 -10.55
C GLU A 119 11.91 -13.51 -9.20
N LEU A 120 12.28 -12.24 -8.94
CA LEU A 120 12.80 -11.82 -7.64
C LEU A 120 11.73 -11.92 -6.54
N PHE A 121 10.50 -11.51 -6.85
CA PHE A 121 9.38 -11.64 -5.92
C PHE A 121 9.10 -13.10 -5.56
N ASP A 122 9.10 -14.03 -6.50
CA ASP A 122 8.80 -15.44 -6.23
C ASP A 122 9.80 -16.05 -5.24
N LEU A 123 11.09 -15.75 -5.42
CA LEU A 123 12.15 -16.17 -4.50
C LEU A 123 11.96 -15.60 -3.10
N TRP A 124 11.69 -14.29 -3.05
CA TRP A 124 11.49 -13.60 -1.78
C TRP A 124 10.22 -14.09 -1.08
N ASN A 125 9.13 -14.32 -1.83
CA ASN A 125 7.85 -14.78 -1.30
C ASN A 125 7.98 -16.20 -0.74
N GLY A 126 8.76 -17.08 -1.39
CA GLY A 126 9.11 -18.39 -0.86
C GLY A 126 9.80 -18.34 0.51
N LEU A 127 10.54 -17.27 0.82
CA LEU A 127 11.10 -17.04 2.16
C LEU A 127 10.06 -16.41 3.11
N PHE A 128 9.28 -15.44 2.61
CA PHE A 128 8.26 -14.71 3.36
C PHE A 128 7.21 -15.64 3.99
N VAL A 129 6.65 -16.57 3.21
CA VAL A 129 5.63 -17.51 3.71
C VAL A 129 6.16 -18.46 4.80
N HIS A 130 7.48 -18.60 4.91
CA HIS A 130 8.15 -19.38 5.96
C HIS A 130 8.71 -18.52 7.10
N GLY A 131 8.36 -17.23 7.15
CA GLY A 131 8.82 -16.31 8.18
C GLY A 131 10.33 -16.02 8.12
N LYS A 132 10.97 -16.23 6.97
CA LYS A 132 12.42 -16.00 6.76
C LYS A 132 12.74 -14.60 6.23
N THR A 133 11.88 -13.63 6.56
CA THR A 133 12.04 -12.21 6.22
C THR A 133 12.05 -11.38 7.49
N ALA A 134 12.75 -10.26 7.50
CA ALA A 134 12.83 -9.38 8.66
C ALA A 134 12.51 -7.94 8.27
N LYS A 135 11.58 -7.32 9.00
CA LYS A 135 11.41 -5.86 9.01
C LYS A 135 12.49 -5.27 9.91
N ILE A 136 13.51 -4.66 9.31
CA ILE A 136 14.63 -4.09 10.08
C ILE A 136 14.38 -2.63 10.48
N GLN A 137 13.55 -1.92 9.72
CA GLN A 137 12.99 -0.61 10.11
C GLN A 137 11.68 -0.34 9.35
N ASP A 138 11.02 0.77 9.64
CA ASP A 138 9.80 1.17 8.92
C ASP A 138 10.06 1.26 7.42
N GLY A 139 9.20 0.60 6.66
CA GLY A 139 9.32 0.56 5.20
C GLY A 139 10.43 -0.32 4.65
N LEU A 140 11.21 -1.04 5.46
CA LEU A 140 12.35 -1.85 5.00
C LEU A 140 12.25 -3.29 5.51
N ILE A 141 11.81 -4.17 4.63
CA ILE A 141 11.70 -5.62 4.84
C ILE A 141 12.73 -6.31 3.95
N MET A 142 13.52 -7.19 4.54
CA MET A 142 14.62 -7.87 3.85
C MET A 142 14.51 -9.38 3.95
N ALA A 143 15.06 -10.06 2.95
CA ALA A 143 15.28 -11.50 2.94
C ALA A 143 16.65 -11.79 2.36
N TYR A 144 17.37 -12.77 2.91
CA TYR A 144 18.59 -13.28 2.29
C TYR A 144 18.25 -14.43 1.34
N ILE A 145 18.56 -14.28 0.06
CA ILE A 145 18.30 -15.27 -0.98
C ILE A 145 19.60 -16.03 -1.26
N GLU A 146 19.73 -17.23 -0.69
CA GLU A 146 20.93 -18.06 -0.80
C GLU A 146 21.37 -18.28 -2.27
N LYS A 147 20.42 -18.49 -3.19
CA LYS A 147 20.75 -18.73 -4.61
C LYS A 147 21.45 -17.54 -5.28
N LEU A 148 21.23 -16.33 -4.76
CA LEU A 148 21.79 -15.08 -5.29
C LEU A 148 22.97 -14.59 -4.45
N ASP A 149 23.25 -15.25 -3.31
CA ASP A 149 24.17 -14.78 -2.27
C ASP A 149 23.93 -13.29 -1.93
N ALA A 150 22.68 -12.87 -1.81
CA ALA A 150 22.33 -11.46 -1.66
C ALA A 150 21.06 -11.24 -0.83
N TYR A 151 20.99 -10.06 -0.22
CA TYR A 151 19.80 -9.55 0.44
C TYR A 151 18.91 -8.83 -0.55
N CYS A 152 17.64 -9.19 -0.53
CA CYS A 152 16.59 -8.57 -1.32
C CYS A 152 15.76 -7.63 -0.44
N ILE A 153 15.40 -6.46 -0.98
CA ILE A 153 14.69 -5.37 -0.30
C ILE A 153 13.27 -5.29 -0.88
N ASN A 154 12.26 -5.47 -0.03
CA ASN A 154 10.84 -5.26 -0.38
C ASN A 154 10.40 -5.84 -1.74
N ALA A 155 10.79 -7.06 -2.10
CA ALA A 155 10.58 -7.61 -3.46
C ALA A 155 9.11 -7.57 -3.95
N PHE A 156 8.16 -7.56 -3.02
CA PHE A 156 6.73 -7.41 -3.33
C PHE A 156 6.39 -6.06 -4.00
N TYR A 157 7.09 -4.98 -3.64
CA TYR A 157 6.82 -3.65 -4.17
C TYR A 157 7.11 -3.54 -5.68
N PRO A 158 8.34 -3.80 -6.19
CA PRO A 158 8.63 -3.62 -7.61
C PRO A 158 7.81 -4.57 -8.49
N SER A 159 7.50 -5.78 -8.02
CA SER A 159 6.58 -6.67 -8.72
C SER A 159 5.15 -6.13 -8.80
N MET A 160 4.64 -5.56 -7.71
CA MET A 160 3.31 -4.94 -7.67
C MET A 160 3.26 -3.66 -8.53
N GLU A 161 4.31 -2.84 -8.47
CA GLU A 161 4.44 -1.64 -9.30
C GLU A 161 4.45 -1.99 -10.79
N ALA A 162 5.22 -3.00 -11.20
CA ALA A 162 5.24 -3.46 -12.58
C ALA A 162 3.86 -3.90 -13.08
N ASN A 163 3.12 -4.67 -12.28
CA ASN A 163 1.75 -5.05 -12.63
C ASN A 163 0.84 -3.81 -12.78
N LEU A 164 0.88 -2.89 -11.81
CA LEU A 164 0.01 -1.71 -11.83
C LEU A 164 0.35 -0.69 -12.93
N TYR A 165 1.59 -0.69 -13.44
CA TYR A 165 2.03 0.20 -14.51
C TYR A 165 1.99 -0.45 -15.91
N ASP A 166 1.63 -1.73 -16.01
CA ASP A 166 1.52 -2.44 -17.28
C ASP A 166 0.48 -1.78 -18.22
N GLU A 167 0.73 -1.84 -19.53
CA GLU A 167 -0.19 -1.27 -20.54
C GLU A 167 -1.55 -1.97 -20.57
N ALA A 168 -1.63 -3.23 -20.17
CA ALA A 168 -2.87 -3.99 -20.05
C ALA A 168 -3.63 -3.70 -18.75
N THR A 169 -3.07 -2.92 -17.82
CA THR A 169 -3.73 -2.58 -16.57
C THR A 169 -4.81 -1.53 -16.76
N GLU A 170 -6.01 -1.90 -16.36
CA GLU A 170 -7.14 -1.02 -16.07
C GLU A 170 -7.53 -1.24 -14.61
N ILE A 171 -7.51 -0.17 -13.82
CA ILE A 171 -8.03 -0.17 -12.46
C ILE A 171 -9.31 0.66 -12.42
N ASP A 172 -10.24 0.23 -11.59
CA ASP A 172 -11.42 1.00 -11.22
C ASP A 172 -11.20 1.58 -9.84
N TYR A 173 -11.14 2.91 -9.77
CA TYR A 173 -10.92 3.69 -8.57
C TYR A 173 -12.25 4.23 -8.06
N TYR A 174 -12.51 4.01 -6.78
CA TYR A 174 -13.72 4.43 -6.09
C TYR A 174 -13.42 5.24 -4.84
N VAL A 175 -14.33 6.14 -4.54
CA VAL A 175 -14.46 6.72 -3.22
C VAL A 175 -15.85 6.35 -2.71
N VAL A 176 -15.90 5.61 -1.61
CA VAL A 176 -17.16 5.17 -0.98
C VAL A 176 -17.37 5.85 0.36
N GLU A 177 -18.61 6.22 0.64
CA GLU A 177 -19.05 6.78 1.90
C GLU A 177 -19.93 5.81 2.68
N PHE A 178 -19.76 5.83 4.00
CA PHE A 178 -20.52 4.99 4.91
C PHE A 178 -20.70 5.63 6.29
N ASP A 179 -21.81 5.28 6.94
CA ASP A 179 -22.18 5.76 8.27
C ASP A 179 -21.34 5.03 9.35
N PRO A 180 -20.50 5.74 10.13
CA PRO A 180 -19.72 5.15 11.23
C PRO A 180 -20.58 4.53 12.33
N GLY A 181 -21.86 4.92 12.44
CA GLY A 181 -22.82 4.31 13.35
C GLY A 181 -23.31 2.93 12.91
N GLN A 182 -23.15 2.60 11.63
CA GLN A 182 -23.53 1.29 11.05
C GLN A 182 -22.30 0.41 10.81
N VAL A 183 -21.23 1.00 10.26
CA VAL A 183 -19.98 0.31 9.97
C VAL A 183 -18.82 1.18 10.44
N SER A 184 -18.08 0.72 11.46
CA SER A 184 -16.83 1.36 11.87
C SER A 184 -15.73 1.11 10.82
N TRP A 185 -14.69 1.95 10.79
CA TRP A 185 -13.52 1.70 9.94
C TRP A 185 -12.86 0.34 10.18
N ALA A 186 -12.73 -0.07 11.44
CA ALA A 186 -12.22 -1.39 11.80
C ALA A 186 -13.06 -2.52 11.17
N ASP A 187 -14.39 -2.40 11.22
CA ASP A 187 -15.28 -3.38 10.60
C ASP A 187 -15.26 -3.31 9.08
N PHE A 188 -15.17 -2.12 8.49
CA PHE A 188 -14.96 -1.96 7.05
C PHE A 188 -13.70 -2.73 6.60
N ARG A 189 -12.57 -2.54 7.27
CA ARG A 189 -11.31 -3.22 6.94
C ARG A 189 -11.38 -4.74 7.14
N LYS A 190 -11.84 -5.18 8.31
CA LYS A 190 -11.73 -6.59 8.72
C LYS A 190 -12.86 -7.48 8.20
N LYS A 191 -14.08 -6.94 8.13
CA LYS A 191 -15.30 -7.72 7.83
C LYS A 191 -15.88 -7.43 6.45
N ILE A 192 -15.77 -6.19 5.97
CA ILE A 192 -16.33 -5.80 4.66
C ILE A 192 -15.30 -6.05 3.56
N LEU A 193 -14.11 -5.47 3.65
CA LEU A 193 -13.04 -5.65 2.68
C LEU A 193 -12.38 -7.03 2.87
N GLY A 194 -11.96 -7.35 4.10
CA GLY A 194 -11.32 -8.61 4.47
C GLY A 194 -9.81 -8.51 4.63
N ALA A 195 -9.20 -9.54 5.21
CA ALA A 195 -7.77 -9.60 5.46
C ALA A 195 -6.95 -9.38 4.17
N THR A 196 -5.77 -8.76 4.31
CA THR A 196 -4.87 -8.49 3.18
C THR A 196 -4.47 -9.78 2.46
N ASN A 197 -4.15 -10.84 3.20
CA ASN A 197 -4.03 -12.16 2.59
C ASN A 197 -5.44 -12.72 2.39
N ALA A 198 -5.91 -12.77 1.14
CA ALA A 198 -7.27 -13.15 0.80
C ALA A 198 -7.63 -14.60 1.22
N SER A 199 -6.64 -15.50 1.32
CA SER A 199 -6.84 -16.86 1.85
C SER A 199 -7.19 -16.89 3.34
N ASN A 200 -6.88 -15.81 4.08
CA ASN A 200 -7.22 -15.63 5.49
C ASN A 200 -8.39 -14.65 5.69
N ALA A 201 -9.01 -14.17 4.61
CA ALA A 201 -10.15 -13.26 4.72
C ALA A 201 -11.39 -13.99 5.24
N VAL A 202 -12.24 -13.29 5.99
CA VAL A 202 -13.51 -13.87 6.41
C VAL A 202 -14.39 -14.15 5.18
N PRO A 203 -15.08 -15.30 5.09
CA PRO A 203 -15.77 -15.72 3.87
C PRO A 203 -16.78 -14.71 3.32
N GLU A 204 -17.41 -13.93 4.20
CA GLU A 204 -18.43 -12.95 3.84
C GLU A 204 -17.87 -11.62 3.34
N SER A 205 -16.55 -11.38 3.45
CA SER A 205 -15.91 -10.16 2.97
C SER A 205 -15.67 -10.20 1.46
N LEU A 206 -15.43 -9.05 0.85
CA LEU A 206 -15.18 -8.95 -0.60
C LEU A 206 -14.00 -9.83 -1.02
N ARG A 207 -12.86 -9.71 -0.33
CA ARG A 207 -11.68 -10.55 -0.61
C ARG A 207 -11.93 -12.04 -0.38
N GLY A 208 -12.74 -12.40 0.63
CA GLY A 208 -13.07 -13.79 0.93
C GLY A 208 -13.94 -14.42 -0.16
N GLN A 209 -14.96 -13.70 -0.63
CA GLN A 209 -15.81 -14.15 -1.74
C GLN A 209 -15.02 -14.27 -3.04
N LEU A 210 -14.24 -13.25 -3.39
CA LEU A 210 -13.42 -13.25 -4.60
C LEU A 210 -12.38 -14.38 -4.57
N TYR A 211 -11.70 -14.61 -3.44
CA TYR A 211 -10.71 -15.69 -3.34
C TYR A 211 -11.35 -17.09 -3.38
N SER A 212 -12.54 -17.26 -2.80
CA SER A 212 -13.27 -18.52 -2.85
C SER A 212 -13.65 -18.92 -4.28
N GLU A 213 -13.94 -17.95 -5.14
CA GLU A 213 -14.31 -18.17 -6.54
C GLU A 213 -13.10 -18.19 -7.47
N TYR A 214 -12.11 -17.33 -7.20
CA TYR A 214 -10.93 -17.11 -8.02
C TYR A 214 -9.65 -17.28 -7.19
N PRO A 215 -9.27 -18.52 -6.78
CA PRO A 215 -8.05 -18.71 -6.01
C PRO A 215 -6.82 -18.26 -6.79
N VAL A 216 -5.99 -17.41 -6.17
CA VAL A 216 -4.73 -16.91 -6.73
C VAL A 216 -3.53 -17.50 -6.01
N GLU A 217 -2.39 -17.57 -6.70
CA GLU A 217 -1.13 -18.10 -6.16
C GLU A 217 -0.56 -17.25 -5.02
N PHE A 218 -0.65 -15.92 -5.13
CA PHE A 218 -0.08 -14.98 -4.15
C PHE A 218 -1.17 -14.12 -3.49
N PRO A 219 -2.04 -14.71 -2.65
CA PRO A 219 -3.23 -14.04 -2.10
C PRO A 219 -2.93 -12.86 -1.18
N GLY A 220 -1.67 -12.62 -0.79
CA GLY A 220 -1.24 -11.40 -0.10
C GLY A 220 -0.99 -10.20 -1.04
N ARG A 221 -0.41 -10.44 -2.22
CA ARG A 221 -0.15 -9.41 -3.24
C ARG A 221 -1.39 -9.19 -4.10
N ASP A 222 -1.94 -10.29 -4.60
CA ASP A 222 -2.99 -10.36 -5.62
C ASP A 222 -4.39 -10.50 -4.99
N ASN A 223 -4.64 -9.70 -3.95
CA ASN A 223 -5.86 -9.75 -3.15
C ASN A 223 -7.04 -8.95 -3.73
N PHE A 224 -7.09 -8.84 -5.06
CA PHE A 224 -8.13 -8.23 -5.90
C PHE A 224 -8.40 -6.73 -5.72
N VAL A 225 -8.35 -6.19 -4.51
CA VAL A 225 -8.72 -4.80 -4.23
C VAL A 225 -7.80 -4.19 -3.19
N HIS A 226 -7.44 -2.92 -3.39
CA HIS A 226 -6.94 -2.05 -2.34
C HIS A 226 -8.11 -1.42 -1.58
N GLY A 227 -7.86 -1.08 -0.31
CA GLY A 227 -8.75 -0.20 0.46
C GLY A 227 -7.96 0.51 1.54
N SER A 228 -8.07 1.83 1.60
CA SER A 228 -7.39 2.70 2.58
C SER A 228 -7.52 2.17 4.01
N ALA A 229 -6.48 2.28 4.84
CA ALA A 229 -6.51 1.69 6.19
C ALA A 229 -7.24 2.56 7.23
N GLY A 230 -7.44 3.85 6.93
CA GLY A 230 -8.21 4.77 7.77
C GLY A 230 -8.51 6.09 7.06
N PRO A 231 -9.21 7.01 7.73
CA PRO A 231 -9.68 8.25 7.11
C PRO A 231 -8.56 9.23 6.72
N PHE A 232 -7.47 9.30 7.50
CA PHE A 232 -6.33 10.15 7.16
C PHE A 232 -5.53 9.60 5.97
N GLU A 233 -5.27 8.29 5.95
CA GLU A 233 -4.63 7.65 4.79
C GLU A 233 -5.52 7.77 3.55
N GLY A 234 -6.84 7.55 3.67
CA GLY A 234 -7.79 7.77 2.58
C GLY A 234 -7.70 9.20 2.00
N PHE A 235 -7.59 10.23 2.85
CA PHE A 235 -7.36 11.61 2.38
C PHE A 235 -6.03 11.75 1.60
N VAL A 236 -4.94 11.18 2.10
CA VAL A 236 -3.63 11.19 1.43
C VAL A 236 -3.69 10.46 0.09
N GLU A 237 -4.37 9.32 0.04
CA GLU A 237 -4.56 8.54 -1.17
C GLU A 237 -5.35 9.34 -2.23
N ARG A 238 -6.45 10.01 -1.84
CA ARG A 238 -7.19 10.89 -2.76
C ARG A 238 -6.29 11.99 -3.32
N ALA A 239 -5.51 12.67 -2.47
CA ALA A 239 -4.56 13.70 -2.89
C ALA A 239 -3.47 13.20 -3.85
N ILE A 240 -3.16 11.90 -3.84
CA ILE A 240 -2.19 11.28 -4.75
C ILE A 240 -2.85 10.83 -6.05
N HIS A 241 -4.02 10.19 -5.96
CA HIS A 241 -4.72 9.57 -7.09
C HIS A 241 -5.48 10.58 -7.94
N GLU A 242 -6.10 11.59 -7.34
CA GLU A 242 -6.96 12.58 -8.01
C GLU A 242 -6.14 13.83 -8.39
N PRO A 243 -5.92 14.14 -9.69
CA PRO A 243 -5.13 15.30 -10.11
C PRO A 243 -5.70 16.64 -9.61
N ASP A 244 -7.03 16.74 -9.63
CA ASP A 244 -7.80 17.93 -9.28
C ASP A 244 -8.52 17.74 -7.93
N PHE A 245 -7.86 17.05 -6.99
CA PHE A 245 -8.46 16.72 -5.70
C PHE A 245 -8.96 17.97 -4.96
N ASP A 246 -10.28 18.04 -4.77
CA ASP A 246 -10.91 19.04 -3.91
C ASP A 246 -11.00 18.51 -2.48
N MET A 247 -10.21 19.12 -1.58
CA MET A 247 -10.24 18.81 -0.14
C MET A 247 -11.65 18.96 0.47
N ALA A 248 -12.50 19.85 -0.05
CA ALA A 248 -13.85 20.02 0.45
C ALA A 248 -14.77 18.81 0.16
N SER A 249 -14.39 17.94 -0.77
CA SER A 249 -15.09 16.68 -1.06
C SER A 249 -14.72 15.53 -0.12
N ASN A 250 -13.79 15.74 0.83
CA ASN A 250 -13.33 14.74 1.78
C ASN A 250 -13.55 15.20 3.23
N PRO A 251 -14.07 14.36 4.14
CA PRO A 251 -14.32 14.76 5.53
C PRO A 251 -13.08 15.24 6.31
N VAL A 252 -11.91 14.62 6.11
CA VAL A 252 -10.64 15.07 6.70
C VAL A 252 -10.19 16.37 6.04
N GLY A 253 -10.31 16.46 4.71
CA GLY A 253 -10.00 17.68 3.96
C GLY A 253 -10.81 18.90 4.41
N GLN A 254 -12.12 18.74 4.64
CA GLN A 254 -12.98 19.80 5.21
C GLN A 254 -12.49 20.27 6.59
N TYR A 255 -12.06 19.35 7.45
CA TYR A 255 -11.51 19.69 8.75
C TYR A 255 -10.19 20.45 8.64
N LEU A 256 -9.28 20.01 7.76
CA LEU A 256 -8.02 20.70 7.50
C LEU A 256 -8.22 22.11 6.92
N ILE A 257 -9.18 22.28 6.00
CA ILE A 257 -9.59 23.61 5.49
C ILE A 257 -10.08 24.48 6.65
N GLY A 258 -10.90 23.94 7.54
CA GLY A 258 -11.39 24.66 8.73
C GLY A 258 -10.27 25.13 9.67
N ARG A 259 -9.09 24.50 9.58
CA ARG A 259 -7.87 24.87 10.31
C ARG A 259 -6.91 25.76 9.52
N GLY A 260 -7.32 26.22 8.34
CA GLY A 260 -6.53 27.11 7.48
C GLY A 260 -5.51 26.40 6.59
N ALA A 261 -5.50 25.06 6.56
CA ALA A 261 -4.62 24.33 5.64
C ALA A 261 -5.16 24.35 4.21
N THR A 262 -4.25 24.37 3.25
CA THR A 262 -4.54 24.16 1.83
C THR A 262 -3.90 22.85 1.37
N LEU A 263 -4.27 22.37 0.18
CA LEU A 263 -3.61 21.18 -0.39
C LEU A 263 -2.10 21.43 -0.58
N GLU A 264 -1.72 22.67 -0.91
CA GLU A 264 -0.32 23.07 -1.04
C GLU A 264 0.42 23.01 0.30
N SER A 265 -0.13 23.59 1.37
CA SER A 265 0.50 23.55 2.69
C SER A 265 0.60 22.12 3.22
N PHE A 266 -0.45 21.32 3.03
CA PHE A 266 -0.44 19.90 3.39
C PHE A 266 0.67 19.13 2.65
N ASN A 267 0.81 19.32 1.34
CA ASN A 267 1.85 18.65 0.57
C ASN A 267 3.25 19.09 0.99
N ARG A 268 3.43 20.36 1.33
CA ARG A 268 4.69 20.88 1.88
C ARG A 268 5.01 20.24 3.23
N TRP A 269 4.05 20.18 4.14
CA TRP A 269 4.18 19.49 5.43
C TRP A 269 4.55 18.02 5.23
N LYS A 270 3.81 17.29 4.36
CA LYS A 270 4.07 15.87 4.09
C LYS A 270 5.48 15.62 3.55
N ALA A 271 5.99 16.55 2.73
CA ALA A 271 7.34 16.45 2.16
C ALA A 271 8.47 16.68 3.20
N THR A 272 8.19 17.32 4.34
CA THR A 272 9.19 17.49 5.41
C THR A 272 9.23 16.33 6.39
N GLN A 273 8.23 15.44 6.37
CA GLN A 273 8.15 14.31 7.29
C GLN A 273 9.08 13.17 6.87
N SER A 274 9.70 12.51 7.85
CA SER A 274 10.35 11.22 7.65
C SER A 274 9.32 10.09 7.43
N VAL A 275 9.79 8.96 6.90
CA VAL A 275 8.97 7.74 6.75
C VAL A 275 8.41 7.29 8.10
N SER A 276 9.20 7.38 9.18
CA SER A 276 8.75 6.95 10.51
C SER A 276 7.71 7.90 11.11
N GLU A 277 7.86 9.22 10.94
CA GLU A 277 6.86 10.19 11.40
C GLU A 277 5.52 10.04 10.66
N LEU A 278 5.55 9.85 9.33
CA LEU A 278 4.34 9.55 8.56
C LEU A 278 3.72 8.22 8.98
N GLY A 279 4.55 7.17 9.14
CA GLY A 279 4.10 5.86 9.60
C GLY A 279 3.42 5.94 10.96
N GLY A 280 4.01 6.66 11.92
CA GLY A 280 3.41 6.85 13.24
C GLY A 280 2.06 7.55 13.21
N LEU A 281 1.85 8.52 12.30
CA LEU A 281 0.55 9.18 12.15
C LEU A 281 -0.47 8.29 11.43
N PHE A 282 -0.05 7.51 10.43
CA PHE A 282 -0.91 6.50 9.81
C PHE A 282 -1.37 5.47 10.85
N ASP A 283 -0.44 4.90 11.63
CA ASP A 283 -0.75 3.95 12.70
C ASP A 283 -1.69 4.56 13.76
N ALA A 284 -1.47 5.82 14.13
CA ALA A 284 -2.32 6.51 15.10
C ALA A 284 -3.75 6.74 14.59
N THR A 285 -3.96 6.79 13.27
CA THR A 285 -5.27 7.09 12.65
C THR A 285 -5.91 5.87 11.97
N GLU A 286 -5.21 4.75 11.89
CA GLU A 286 -5.65 3.50 11.28
C GLU A 286 -6.92 2.96 11.98
N GLU A 287 -7.86 2.44 11.19
CA GLU A 287 -9.07 1.76 11.68
C GLU A 287 -9.96 2.59 12.64
N LYS A 288 -9.75 3.90 12.74
CA LYS A 288 -10.54 4.84 13.54
C LYS A 288 -11.58 5.57 12.71
N ASN A 289 -12.71 5.94 13.30
CA ASN A 289 -13.68 6.77 12.59
C ASN A 289 -13.15 8.17 12.35
N THR A 290 -13.66 8.83 11.30
CA THR A 290 -13.26 10.19 10.93
C THR A 290 -13.32 11.14 12.13
N ALA A 291 -14.37 11.05 12.96
CA ALA A 291 -14.52 11.88 14.15
C ALA A 291 -13.46 11.58 15.23
N ASP A 292 -13.01 10.33 15.33
CA ASP A 292 -12.09 9.87 16.38
C ASP A 292 -10.64 10.29 16.12
N ILE A 293 -10.30 10.62 14.87
CA ILE A 293 -8.94 11.07 14.52
C ILE A 293 -8.75 12.58 14.68
N VAL A 294 -9.82 13.36 14.81
CA VAL A 294 -9.73 14.83 14.95
C VAL A 294 -8.81 15.26 16.10
N PRO A 295 -8.94 14.70 17.33
CA PRO A 295 -8.04 15.07 18.44
C PRO A 295 -6.57 14.71 18.19
N ILE A 296 -6.31 13.69 17.35
CA ILE A 296 -4.95 13.29 16.97
C ILE A 296 -4.37 14.33 16.01
N LEU A 297 -5.18 14.76 15.04
CA LEU A 297 -4.79 15.76 14.06
C LEU A 297 -4.61 17.15 14.69
N ASP A 298 -5.33 17.50 15.75
CA ASP A 298 -5.20 18.79 16.47
C ASP A 298 -3.74 19.10 16.88
N GLY A 299 -2.95 18.07 17.19
CA GLY A 299 -1.53 18.19 17.56
C GLY A 299 -0.56 18.41 16.40
N VAL A 300 -1.03 18.39 15.15
CA VAL A 300 -0.20 18.52 13.95
C VAL A 300 -0.48 19.85 13.27
N ASP A 301 0.57 20.57 12.90
CA ASP A 301 0.49 21.81 12.14
C ASP A 301 0.63 21.54 10.63
N PHE A 302 -0.48 21.68 9.91
CA PHE A 302 -0.58 21.42 8.46
C PHE A 302 -0.55 22.71 7.62
N ALA A 303 -0.41 23.89 8.24
CA ALA A 303 -0.46 25.20 7.59
C ALA A 303 0.90 25.69 7.07
#